data_AF-A0A090D126-F1
#
_entry.id   AF-A0A090D126-F1
#
_cell.length_a   1.000
_cell.length_b   1.000
_cell.length_c   1.000
_cell.angle_alpha   90.00
_cell.angle_beta   90.00
_cell.angle_gamma   90.00
#
_symmetry.space_group_name_H-M   'P 1'
#
loop_
_entity.id
_entity.type
_entity.pdbx_description
1 polymer ?
#
loop_
_entity_poly.entity_id
_entity_poly.type
_entity_poly.pdbx_seq_one_letter_code
_entity_poly.pdbx_strand_id
1 'polypeptide(L)'
;MSFTLRILSLVTAISFLFLALFSFVPYAVIDGRLFGWMAVNPPLNFFHLFTALAAAAASYSGDKVPFAFFRIFGFVYLFMGVLGLLHFGYPLLGFMANSFQGNFFHTLIGCLFILVSFLEPASK
;
A
#
# COMPACT_ATOMS: atom_id res chain seq x y z
N MET A 1 19.55 -8.07 9.03
CA MET A 1 18.65 -7.21 8.23
C MET A 1 19.19 -5.80 8.33
N SER A 2 19.34 -5.06 7.22
CA SER A 2 19.79 -3.67 7.34
C SER A 2 18.80 -2.88 8.19
N PHE A 3 19.31 -2.10 9.14
CA PHE A 3 18.49 -1.28 10.03
C PHE A 3 17.48 -0.44 9.23
N THR A 4 17.91 0.10 8.09
CA THR A 4 17.08 0.87 7.16
C THR A 4 15.84 0.10 6.66
N LEU A 5 15.98 -1.14 6.18
CA LEU A 5 14.84 -1.90 5.63
C LEU A 5 13.81 -2.24 6.69
N ARG A 6 14.27 -2.52 7.91
CA ARG A 6 13.39 -2.73 9.05
C ARG A 6 12.56 -1.48 9.31
N ILE A 7 13.20 -0.32 9.35
CA ILE A 7 12.52 0.97 9.54
C ILE A 7 11.54 1.24 8.40
N LEU A 8 11.93 1.03 7.13
CA LEU A 8 11.02 1.21 6.00
C LEU A 8 9.80 0.29 6.07
N SER A 9 9.99 -0.97 6.48
CA SER A 9 8.90 -1.94 6.65
C SER A 9 7.97 -1.54 7.80
N LEU A 10 8.52 -1.07 8.92
CA LEU A 10 7.74 -0.56 10.05
C LEU A 10 6.95 0.70 9.70
N VAL A 11 7.58 1.66 9.03
CA VAL A 11 6.92 2.89 8.56
C VAL A 11 5.77 2.51 7.64
N THR A 12 6.02 1.60 6.68
CA THR A 12 4.98 1.08 5.79
C THR A 12 3.82 0.45 6.58
N ALA A 13 4.14 -0.43 7.54
CA ALA A 13 3.14 -1.09 8.37
C ALA A 13 2.25 -0.08 9.11
N ILE A 14 2.87 0.92 9.76
CA ILE A 14 2.16 1.95 10.50
C ILE A 14 1.31 2.81 9.57
N SER A 15 1.85 3.24 8.42
CA SER A 15 1.11 4.05 7.45
C SER A 15 -0.12 3.33 6.91
N PHE A 16 0.01 2.07 6.48
CA PHE A 16 -1.13 1.30 5.97
C PHE A 16 -2.12 0.93 7.06
N LEU A 17 -1.65 0.65 8.28
CA LEU A 17 -2.54 0.41 9.42
C LEU A 17 -3.36 1.66 9.74
N PHE A 18 -2.72 2.83 9.76
CA PHE A 18 -3.39 4.11 9.96
C PHE A 18 -4.47 4.35 8.90
N LEU A 19 -4.12 4.21 7.61
CA LEU A 19 -5.08 4.37 6.52
C LEU A 19 -6.25 3.39 6.64
N ALA A 20 -5.97 2.12 6.91
CA ALA A 20 -6.98 1.09 7.08
C ALA A 20 -7.92 1.40 8.26
N LEU A 21 -7.38 1.73 9.44
CA LEU A 21 -8.21 1.99 10.62
C LEU A 21 -9.04 3.26 10.48
N PHE A 22 -8.44 4.37 10.03
CA PHE A 22 -9.16 5.64 9.89
C PHE A 22 -10.24 5.57 8.80
N SER A 23 -10.08 4.72 7.78
CA SER A 23 -11.10 4.50 6.77
C SER A 23 -12.37 3.77 7.25
N PHE A 24 -12.38 3.26 8.49
CA PHE A 24 -13.59 2.75 9.17
C PHE A 24 -14.18 3.74 10.19
N VAL A 25 -13.51 4.87 10.45
CA VAL A 25 -13.98 5.88 11.39
C VAL A 25 -14.90 6.85 10.65
N PRO A 26 -16.21 6.94 10.99
CA PRO A 26 -17.15 7.78 10.25
C PRO A 26 -16.74 9.25 10.16
N TYR A 27 -16.16 9.82 11.23
CA TYR A 27 -15.68 11.21 11.23
C TYR A 27 -14.47 11.47 10.34
N ALA A 28 -13.73 10.43 9.98
CA ALA A 28 -12.61 10.53 9.05
C ALA A 28 -13.05 10.26 7.59
N VAL A 29 -14.26 9.78 7.34
CA VAL A 29 -14.77 9.45 6.01
C VAL A 29 -15.93 10.38 5.66
N ILE A 30 -15.65 11.35 4.80
CA ILE A 30 -16.63 12.35 4.34
C ILE A 30 -17.02 11.97 2.91
N ASP A 31 -18.31 11.71 2.68
CA ASP A 31 -18.86 11.33 1.37
C ASP A 31 -18.14 10.13 0.71
N GLY A 32 -17.80 9.12 1.51
CA GLY A 32 -17.06 7.93 1.05
C GLY A 32 -15.58 8.18 0.75
N ARG A 33 -15.02 9.31 1.21
CA ARG A 33 -13.62 9.67 1.03
C ARG A 33 -12.90 9.86 2.35
N LEU A 34 -11.75 9.22 2.52
CA LEU A 34 -10.88 9.41 3.66
C LEU A 34 -10.33 10.84 3.67
N PHE A 35 -10.60 11.55 4.76
CA PHE A 35 -10.36 12.99 4.98
C PHE A 35 -10.88 13.89 3.86
N GLY A 36 -11.96 13.46 3.16
CA GLY A 36 -12.52 14.18 2.01
C GLY A 36 -11.70 14.05 0.72
N TRP A 37 -10.60 13.29 0.70
CA TRP A 37 -9.68 13.25 -0.42
C TRP A 37 -9.75 11.93 -1.21
N MET A 38 -9.42 10.81 -0.58
CA MET A 38 -9.25 9.52 -1.27
C MET A 38 -10.49 8.66 -1.13
N ALA A 39 -11.05 8.17 -2.24
CA ALA A 39 -12.22 7.28 -2.17
C ALA A 39 -11.85 5.98 -1.45
N VAL A 40 -12.69 5.55 -0.51
CA VAL A 40 -12.48 4.37 0.32
C VAL A 40 -13.74 3.53 0.39
N ASN A 41 -13.56 2.23 0.57
CA ASN A 41 -14.65 1.30 0.84
C ASN A 41 -14.11 0.04 1.54
N PRO A 42 -14.95 -0.81 2.13
CA PRO A 42 -14.47 -1.93 2.94
C PRO A 42 -13.48 -2.85 2.23
N PRO A 43 -13.69 -3.28 0.95
CA PRO A 43 -12.72 -4.10 0.25
C PRO A 43 -11.32 -3.47 0.13
N LEU A 44 -11.24 -2.17 -0.22
CA LEU A 44 -9.97 -1.46 -0.32
C LEU A 44 -9.31 -1.34 1.07
N ASN A 45 -10.08 -1.05 2.11
CA ASN A 45 -9.59 -0.89 3.47
C ASN A 45 -9.03 -2.21 4.02
N PHE A 46 -9.68 -3.34 3.74
CA PHE A 46 -9.17 -4.67 4.09
C PHE A 46 -7.85 -4.99 3.37
N PHE A 47 -7.72 -4.57 2.10
CA PHE A 47 -6.46 -4.72 1.37
C PHE A 47 -5.32 -3.90 2.00
N HIS A 48 -5.60 -2.67 2.44
CA HIS A 48 -4.65 -1.85 3.19
C HIS A 48 -4.28 -2.50 4.54
N LEU A 49 -5.25 -3.05 5.26
CA LEU A 49 -5.00 -3.76 6.51
C LEU A 49 -4.10 -4.99 6.29
N PHE A 50 -4.39 -5.79 5.26
CA PHE A 50 -3.55 -6.92 4.88
C PHE A 50 -2.12 -6.50 4.54
N THR A 51 -1.97 -5.40 3.78
CA THR A 51 -0.65 -4.81 3.48
C THR A 51 0.08 -4.41 4.76
N ALA A 52 -0.61 -3.79 5.72
CA ALA A 52 -0.03 -3.39 7.00
C ALA A 52 0.51 -4.59 7.79
N LEU A 53 -0.28 -5.66 7.88
CA LEU A 53 0.12 -6.89 8.56
C LEU A 53 1.30 -7.58 7.87
N ALA A 54 1.30 -7.64 6.53
CA ALA A 54 2.41 -8.18 5.77
C ALA A 54 3.70 -7.37 5.96
N ALA A 55 3.61 -6.03 5.96
CA ALA A 55 4.73 -5.13 6.21
C ALA A 55 5.28 -5.30 7.64
N ALA A 56 4.38 -5.41 8.63
CA ALA A 56 4.75 -5.66 10.02
C ALA A 56 5.49 -7.00 10.14
N ALA A 57 4.93 -8.08 9.59
CA ALA A 57 5.56 -9.40 9.59
C ALA A 57 6.95 -9.36 8.92
N ALA A 58 7.08 -8.69 7.77
CA ALA A 58 8.36 -8.51 7.09
C ALA A 58 9.39 -7.78 7.97
N SER A 59 8.97 -6.79 8.76
CA SER A 59 9.85 -6.03 9.66
C SER A 59 10.41 -6.81 10.86
N TYR A 60 9.81 -7.95 11.21
CA TYR A 60 10.30 -8.85 12.26
C TYR A 60 10.95 -10.12 11.68
N SER A 61 11.05 -10.21 10.36
CA SER A 61 11.59 -11.38 9.65
C SER A 61 13.08 -11.24 9.32
N GLY A 62 13.67 -12.32 8.81
CA GLY A 62 15.04 -12.32 8.30
C GLY A 62 15.23 -11.49 7.02
N ASP A 63 16.49 -11.32 6.62
CA ASP A 63 16.96 -10.29 5.69
C ASP A 63 16.33 -10.30 4.30
N LYS A 64 15.85 -11.46 3.84
CA LYS A 64 15.27 -11.63 2.49
C LYS A 64 13.79 -11.26 2.42
N VAL A 65 13.06 -11.34 3.54
CA VAL A 65 11.60 -11.18 3.55
C VAL A 65 11.15 -9.74 3.27
N PRO A 66 11.80 -8.68 3.82
CA PRO A 66 11.48 -7.30 3.45
C PRO A 66 11.60 -7.02 1.96
N PHE A 67 12.64 -7.53 1.30
CA PHE A 67 12.81 -7.35 -0.14
C PHE A 67 11.69 -8.03 -0.93
N ALA A 68 11.33 -9.26 -0.56
CA ALA A 68 10.20 -9.97 -1.16
C ALA A 68 8.88 -9.21 -0.96
N PHE A 69 8.64 -8.67 0.24
CA PHE A 69 7.48 -7.82 0.53
C PHE A 69 7.44 -6.60 -0.39
N PHE A 70 8.50 -5.80 -0.43
CA PHE A 70 8.56 -4.60 -1.26
C PHE A 70 8.44 -4.94 -2.76
N ARG A 71 8.98 -6.07 -3.21
CA ARG A 71 8.86 -6.50 -4.61
C ARG A 71 7.41 -6.87 -4.95
N ILE A 72 6.80 -7.77 -4.18
CA ILE A 72 5.44 -8.27 -4.44
C ILE A 72 4.44 -7.13 -4.34
N PHE A 73 4.42 -6.42 -3.21
CA PHE A 73 3.47 -5.33 -3.02
C PHE A 73 3.79 -4.15 -3.93
N GLY A 74 5.05 -3.89 -4.25
CA GLY A 74 5.42 -2.88 -5.24
C GLY A 74 4.75 -3.11 -6.59
N PHE A 75 4.80 -4.34 -7.12
CA PHE A 75 4.09 -4.69 -8.35
C PHE A 75 2.56 -4.62 -8.19
N VAL A 76 2.00 -5.08 -7.07
CA VAL A 76 0.55 -5.01 -6.84
C VAL A 76 0.06 -3.55 -6.79
N TYR A 77 0.71 -2.69 -6.02
CA TYR A 77 0.35 -1.27 -5.89
C TYR A 77 0.55 -0.52 -7.21
N LEU A 78 1.63 -0.80 -7.93
CA LEU A 78 1.87 -0.20 -9.24
C LEU A 78 0.80 -0.63 -10.25
N PHE A 79 0.52 -1.92 -10.34
CA PHE A 79 -0.49 -2.46 -11.24
C PHE A 79 -1.88 -1.88 -10.94
N MET A 80 -2.31 -1.94 -9.68
CA MET A 80 -3.63 -1.45 -9.26
C MET A 80 -3.75 0.07 -9.43
N GLY A 81 -2.68 0.82 -9.13
CA GLY A 81 -2.63 2.27 -9.34
C GLY A 81 -2.74 2.66 -10.81
N VAL A 82 -1.93 2.06 -11.68
CA VAL A 82 -1.98 2.32 -13.13
C VAL A 82 -3.35 1.92 -13.70
N LEU A 83 -3.85 0.74 -13.35
CA LEU A 83 -5.16 0.28 -13.80
C LEU A 83 -6.29 1.23 -13.36
N GLY A 84 -6.21 1.74 -12.12
CA GLY A 84 -7.16 2.71 -11.60
C GLY A 84 -7.13 4.05 -12.33
N LEU A 85 -5.94 4.56 -12.66
CA LEU A 85 -5.78 5.79 -13.45
C LEU A 85 -6.43 5.66 -14.84
N LEU A 86 -6.37 4.48 -15.45
CA LEU A 86 -6.98 4.17 -16.74
C LEU A 86 -8.51 3.95 -16.66
N HIS A 87 -9.04 3.65 -15.47
CA HIS A 87 -10.47 3.39 -15.24
C HIS A 87 -11.29 4.63 -14.84
N PHE A 88 -10.72 5.84 -14.86
CA PHE A 88 -11.43 7.13 -14.72
C PHE A 88 -12.49 7.21 -13.59
N GLY A 89 -12.28 6.54 -12.46
CA GLY A 89 -13.18 6.60 -11.30
C GLY A 89 -14.26 5.51 -11.22
N TYR A 90 -14.35 4.61 -12.20
CA TYR A 90 -15.17 3.39 -12.05
C TYR A 90 -14.55 2.45 -10.99
N PRO A 91 -15.36 1.70 -10.22
CA PRO A 91 -14.83 0.77 -9.22
C PRO A 91 -13.77 -0.19 -9.80
N LEU A 92 -12.60 -0.23 -9.17
CA LEU A 92 -11.50 -1.09 -9.60
C LEU A 92 -11.88 -2.56 -9.31
N LEU A 93 -11.67 -3.43 -10.29
CA LEU A 93 -12.11 -4.84 -10.23
C LEU A 93 -13.63 -5.01 -9.98
N GLY A 94 -14.43 -3.96 -10.21
CA GLY A 94 -15.88 -3.96 -10.01
C GLY A 94 -16.35 -3.74 -8.57
N PHE A 95 -15.44 -3.69 -7.58
CA PHE A 95 -15.84 -3.59 -6.16
C PHE A 95 -14.93 -2.73 -5.28
N MET A 96 -13.72 -2.34 -5.71
CA MET A 96 -12.86 -1.46 -4.91
C MET A 96 -13.09 0.00 -5.26
N ALA A 97 -13.12 0.86 -4.24
CA ALA A 97 -13.22 2.30 -4.44
C ALA A 97 -12.08 2.81 -5.32
N ASN A 98 -12.39 3.73 -6.22
CA ASN A 98 -11.46 4.26 -7.19
C ASN A 98 -11.52 5.79 -7.19
N SER A 99 -10.38 6.45 -6.97
CA SER A 99 -10.24 7.88 -7.22
C SER A 99 -8.87 8.18 -7.81
N PHE A 100 -8.80 9.24 -8.63
CA PHE A 100 -7.55 9.71 -9.22
C PHE A 100 -6.44 9.86 -8.17
N GLN A 101 -6.77 10.46 -7.03
CA GLN A 101 -5.78 10.76 -5.99
C GLN A 101 -5.29 9.47 -5.32
N GLY A 102 -6.20 8.55 -5.01
CA GLY A 102 -5.84 7.22 -4.50
C GLY A 102 -4.90 6.52 -5.48
N ASN A 103 -5.27 6.40 -6.74
CA ASN A 103 -4.46 5.68 -7.73
C ASN A 103 -3.10 6.30 -8.00
N PHE A 104 -3.03 7.64 -8.01
CA PHE A 104 -1.77 8.36 -8.13
C PHE A 104 -0.83 7.99 -6.97
N PHE A 105 -1.33 8.01 -5.73
CA PHE A 105 -0.57 7.58 -4.57
C PHE A 105 -0.16 6.10 -4.64
N HIS A 106 -1.06 5.20 -5.06
CA HIS A 106 -0.73 3.76 -5.21
C HIS A 106 0.35 3.54 -6.28
N THR A 107 0.28 4.28 -7.41
CA THR A 107 1.29 4.22 -8.47
C THR A 107 2.66 4.68 -7.96
N LEU A 108 2.70 5.82 -7.27
CA LEU A 108 3.93 6.37 -6.70
C LEU A 108 4.57 5.42 -5.68
N ILE A 109 3.78 4.92 -4.73
CA ILE A 109 4.26 3.98 -3.70
C ILE A 109 4.70 2.65 -4.34
N GLY A 110 3.97 2.15 -5.34
CA GLY A 110 4.34 0.96 -6.10
C GLY A 110 5.73 1.10 -6.73
N CYS A 111 5.99 2.23 -7.41
CA CYS A 111 7.32 2.55 -7.95
C CYS A 111 8.40 2.57 -6.85
N LEU A 112 8.14 3.27 -5.74
CA LEU A 112 9.11 3.36 -4.63
C LEU A 112 9.42 1.99 -4.02
N PHE A 113 8.41 1.14 -3.84
CA PHE A 113 8.58 -0.21 -3.31
C PHE A 113 9.40 -1.08 -4.25
N ILE A 114 9.14 -1.03 -5.56
CA ILE A 114 9.94 -1.74 -6.55
C ILE A 114 11.40 -1.29 -6.49
N LEU A 115 11.66 0.03 -6.45
CA LEU A 115 13.02 0.57 -6.33
C LEU A 115 13.72 0.07 -5.06
N VAL A 116 13.06 0.12 -3.90
CA VAL A 116 13.60 -0.43 -2.65
C VAL A 116 13.89 -1.93 -2.77
N SER A 117 13.07 -2.67 -3.49
CA SER A 117 13.25 -4.12 -3.67
C SER A 117 14.49 -4.51 -4.48
N PHE A 118 15.03 -3.59 -5.28
CA PHE A 118 16.26 -3.78 -6.06
C PHE A 118 17.53 -3.32 -5.32
N LEU A 119 17.39 -2.75 -4.12
CA LEU A 119 18.53 -2.48 -3.23
C LEU A 119 19.02 -3.74 -2.49
N GLU A 120 18.46 -4.91 -2.83
CA GLU A 120 18.89 -6.21 -2.32
C GLU A 120 20.38 -6.43 -2.65
N PRO A 121 21.25 -6.63 -1.65
CA PRO A 121 22.65 -6.95 -1.92
C PRO A 121 22.72 -8.23 -2.75
N ALA A 122 23.50 -8.23 -3.83
CA ALA A 122 23.80 -9.47 -4.55
C ALA A 122 24.34 -10.49 -3.55
N SER A 123 23.68 -11.65 -3.48
CA SER A 123 24.12 -12.73 -2.59
C SER A 123 25.58 -13.04 -2.90
N LYS A 124 26.47 -12.90 -1.91
CA LYS A 124 27.80 -13.49 -1.96
C LYS A 124 27.69 -15.01 -1.86
#